data_AF-A0A930XBE4-F1
#
_entry.id   AF-A0A930XBE4-F1
#
_cell.length_a   1.000
_cell.length_b   1.000
_cell.length_c   1.000
_cell.angle_alpha   90.00
_cell.angle_beta   90.00
_cell.angle_gamma   90.00
#
_symmetry.space_group_name_H-M   'P 1'
#
loop_
_entity.id
_entity.type
_entity.pdbx_description
1 polymer ?
#
loop_
_entity_poly.entity_id
_entity_poly.type
_entity_poly.pdbx_seq_one_letter_code
_entity_poly.pdbx_strand_id
1 'polypeptide(L)'
;MINSFAATTASRTLKVGGIILILSFLIDFVILLFPFQPTDRGWQIGLATALVDRGIVPMVGLGLLIAGYWADSFDSDERLGGFDLRFPAFVLSSILGLMFLLIFPLHLNNVRQASEQTVEQIGRQAEQQETRLQNQLSQVQAQLGNDQVKAELEKQKTQAKAQFNEILKDEQKLKQTLDNPNIPAPVKEVLKKAKTNPQALDDFIAQQSDPQKLADQQKRQIREQKENAEKQAKDQAWKSGLRIGMSSLLLSIGYIIIGWTGLRGMGVTQSSALKTTAR
;
A
#
# COMPACT_ATOMS: atom_id res chain seq x y z
N MET A 1 38.01 -38.53 -18.71
CA MET A 1 38.65 -37.19 -18.57
C MET A 1 37.72 -36.01 -18.88
N ILE A 2 36.63 -36.17 -19.64
CA ILE A 2 35.72 -35.04 -19.97
C ILE A 2 34.78 -34.66 -18.79
N ASN A 3 34.43 -35.62 -17.92
CA ASN A 3 33.51 -35.38 -16.80
C ASN A 3 34.10 -34.53 -15.66
N SER A 4 35.40 -34.65 -15.35
CA SER A 4 36.01 -33.91 -14.24
C SER A 4 36.15 -32.42 -14.58
N PHE A 5 36.63 -32.10 -15.79
CA PHE A 5 36.79 -30.70 -16.23
C PHE A 5 35.46 -29.93 -16.27
N ALA A 6 34.38 -30.58 -16.75
CA ALA A 6 33.04 -30.00 -16.74
C ALA A 6 32.53 -29.78 -15.29
N ALA A 7 32.77 -30.74 -14.39
CA ALA A 7 32.38 -30.65 -12.98
C ALA A 7 33.13 -29.54 -12.23
N THR A 8 34.45 -29.41 -12.41
CA THR A 8 35.26 -28.35 -11.79
C THR A 8 34.86 -26.97 -12.32
N THR A 9 34.59 -26.85 -13.62
CA THR A 9 34.16 -25.58 -14.24
C THR A 9 32.77 -25.19 -13.77
N ALA A 10 31.85 -26.15 -13.66
CA ALA A 10 30.52 -25.95 -13.11
C ALA A 10 30.60 -25.48 -11.64
N SER A 11 31.35 -26.18 -10.79
CA SER A 11 31.55 -25.81 -9.39
C SER A 11 32.06 -24.37 -9.22
N ARG A 12 33.11 -23.98 -9.97
CA ARG A 12 33.64 -22.61 -9.93
C ARG A 12 32.59 -21.59 -10.35
N THR A 13 31.81 -21.88 -11.39
CA THR A 13 30.74 -20.99 -11.86
C THR A 13 29.64 -20.82 -10.81
N LEU A 14 29.22 -21.91 -10.15
CA LEU A 14 28.24 -21.86 -9.06
C LEU A 14 28.74 -21.01 -7.87
N LYS A 15 30.00 -21.19 -7.46
CA LYS A 15 30.59 -20.40 -6.37
C LYS A 15 30.68 -18.91 -6.72
N VAL A 16 31.20 -18.58 -7.89
CA VAL A 16 31.33 -17.19 -8.35
C VAL A 16 29.95 -16.53 -8.48
N GLY A 17 28.99 -17.23 -9.12
CA GLY A 17 27.61 -16.74 -9.23
C GLY A 17 26.97 -16.52 -7.85
N GLY A 18 27.15 -17.46 -6.93
CA GLY A 18 26.65 -17.35 -5.55
C GLY A 18 27.24 -16.15 -4.80
N ILE A 19 28.56 -15.94 -4.89
CA ILE A 19 29.26 -14.80 -4.28
C ILE A 19 28.75 -13.48 -4.85
N ILE A 20 28.60 -13.37 -6.18
CA ILE A 20 28.11 -12.16 -6.83
C ILE A 20 26.70 -11.82 -6.34
N LEU A 21 25.79 -12.79 -6.26
CA LEU A 21 24.42 -12.54 -5.78
C LEU A 21 24.39 -12.05 -4.33
N ILE A 22 25.21 -12.64 -3.46
CA ILE A 22 25.31 -12.23 -2.05
C ILE A 22 25.88 -10.80 -1.95
N LEU A 23 26.98 -10.52 -2.65
CA LEU A 23 27.62 -9.19 -2.62
C LEU A 23 26.72 -8.10 -3.20
N SER A 24 26.02 -8.37 -4.31
CA SER A 24 25.07 -7.43 -4.90
C SER A 24 23.97 -7.05 -3.90
N PHE A 25 23.42 -8.02 -3.17
CA PHE A 25 22.45 -7.73 -2.12
C PHE A 25 23.05 -6.91 -0.97
N LEU A 26 24.27 -7.21 -0.53
CA LEU A 26 24.92 -6.46 0.54
C LEU A 26 25.20 -5.00 0.15
N ILE A 27 25.63 -4.77 -1.10
CA ILE A 27 25.84 -3.42 -1.63
C ILE A 27 24.51 -2.66 -1.67
N ASP A 28 23.47 -3.28 -2.22
CA ASP A 28 22.12 -2.70 -2.25
C ASP A 28 21.62 -2.36 -0.84
N PHE A 29 21.86 -3.26 0.12
CA PHE A 29 21.48 -3.05 1.52
C PHE A 29 22.20 -1.85 2.14
N VAL A 30 23.51 -1.70 1.89
CA VAL A 30 24.28 -0.53 2.36
C VAL A 30 23.73 0.75 1.76
N ILE A 31 23.37 0.75 0.47
CA ILE A 31 22.78 1.92 -0.21
C ILE A 31 21.42 2.27 0.42
N LEU A 32 20.56 1.27 0.68
CA LEU A 32 19.25 1.46 1.31
C LEU A 32 19.34 2.02 2.74
N LEU A 33 20.48 1.84 3.41
CA LEU A 33 20.72 2.38 4.74
C LEU A 33 20.87 3.92 4.75
N PHE A 34 21.06 4.55 3.58
CA PHE A 34 21.16 6.01 3.44
C PHE A 34 19.85 6.60 2.89
N PRO A 35 19.23 7.59 3.57
CA PRO A 35 19.63 8.21 4.85
C PRO A 35 19.25 7.34 6.05
N PHE A 36 20.15 7.15 7.02
CA PHE A 36 19.87 6.33 8.20
C PHE A 36 18.93 7.06 9.15
N GLN A 37 17.65 6.72 9.10
CA GLN A 37 16.58 7.36 9.88
C GLN A 37 15.80 6.34 10.72
N PRO A 38 16.43 5.71 11.73
CA PRO A 38 15.79 4.65 12.51
C PRO A 38 14.58 5.13 13.32
N THR A 39 14.38 6.43 13.49
CA THR A 39 13.20 6.99 14.16
C THR A 39 12.02 7.22 13.21
N ASP A 40 12.28 7.31 11.90
CA ASP A 40 11.23 7.53 10.92
C ASP A 40 10.54 6.20 10.54
N ARG A 41 9.22 6.15 10.74
CA ARG A 41 8.44 4.93 10.47
C ARG A 41 8.34 4.63 8.99
N GLY A 42 8.27 5.66 8.14
CA GLY A 42 8.23 5.49 6.68
C GLY A 42 9.52 4.85 6.18
N TRP A 43 10.66 5.31 6.69
CA TRP A 43 11.97 4.71 6.44
C TRP A 43 12.03 3.26 6.90
N GLN A 44 11.58 2.96 8.13
CA GLN A 44 11.57 1.57 8.63
C GLN A 44 10.68 0.65 7.77
N ILE A 45 9.50 1.13 7.36
CA ILE A 45 8.58 0.40 6.46
C ILE A 45 9.25 0.17 5.10
N GLY A 46 9.87 1.21 4.52
CA GLY A 46 10.55 1.14 3.23
C GLY A 46 11.74 0.18 3.24
N LEU A 47 12.59 0.27 4.27
CA LEU A 47 13.73 -0.62 4.45
C LEU A 47 13.28 -2.08 4.61
N ALA A 48 12.29 -2.34 5.47
CA ALA A 48 11.74 -3.68 5.67
C ALA A 48 11.16 -4.25 4.36
N THR A 49 10.41 -3.45 3.61
CA THR A 49 9.82 -3.87 2.32
C THR A 49 10.91 -4.22 1.32
N ALA A 50 11.90 -3.33 1.13
CA ALA A 50 12.98 -3.54 0.18
C ALA A 50 13.85 -4.75 0.53
N LEU A 51 14.14 -4.95 1.82
CA LEU A 51 14.88 -6.10 2.34
C LEU A 51 14.15 -7.42 2.06
N VAL A 52 12.84 -7.47 2.32
CA VAL A 52 12.03 -8.68 2.13
C VAL A 52 11.88 -8.99 0.64
N ASP A 53 11.61 -7.98 -0.19
CA ASP A 53 11.45 -8.16 -1.64
C ASP A 53 12.74 -8.67 -2.31
N ARG A 54 13.91 -8.21 -1.85
CA ARG A 54 15.22 -8.63 -2.40
C ARG A 54 15.86 -9.78 -1.64
N GLY A 55 15.32 -10.18 -0.50
CA GLY A 55 15.94 -11.15 0.40
C GLY A 55 16.03 -12.57 -0.16
N ILE A 56 15.31 -12.88 -1.24
CA ILE A 56 15.44 -14.17 -1.95
C ILE A 56 16.75 -14.27 -2.75
N VAL A 57 17.29 -13.14 -3.22
CA VAL A 57 18.52 -13.08 -4.04
C VAL A 57 19.73 -13.67 -3.28
N PRO A 58 20.05 -13.23 -2.06
CA PRO A 58 21.13 -13.83 -1.28
C PRO A 58 20.85 -15.30 -0.92
N MET A 59 19.58 -15.72 -0.80
CA MET A 59 19.23 -17.11 -0.47
C MET A 59 19.59 -18.03 -1.64
N VAL A 60 19.26 -17.62 -2.86
CA VAL A 60 19.69 -18.31 -4.09
C VAL A 60 21.21 -18.31 -4.20
N GLY A 61 21.85 -17.18 -3.87
CA GLY A 61 23.31 -17.08 -3.84
C GLY A 61 23.96 -18.08 -2.89
N LEU A 62 23.42 -18.23 -1.68
CA LEU A 62 23.85 -19.25 -0.71
C LEU A 62 23.65 -20.66 -1.25
N GLY A 63 22.49 -20.94 -1.86
CA GLY A 63 22.19 -22.24 -2.48
C GLY A 63 23.21 -22.62 -3.55
N LEU A 64 23.53 -21.68 -4.46
CA LEU A 64 24.55 -21.89 -5.50
C LEU A 64 25.94 -22.09 -4.90
N LEU A 65 26.32 -21.29 -3.89
CA LEU A 65 27.61 -21.41 -3.22
C LEU A 65 27.75 -22.79 -2.57
N ILE A 66 26.75 -23.24 -1.81
CA ILE A 66 26.75 -24.55 -1.16
C ILE A 66 26.77 -25.68 -2.19
N ALA A 67 25.98 -25.60 -3.26
CA ALA A 67 25.95 -26.58 -4.33
C ALA A 67 27.31 -26.69 -5.06
N GLY A 68 28.01 -25.57 -5.27
CA GLY A 68 29.37 -25.55 -5.80
C GLY A 68 30.37 -26.25 -4.88
N TYR A 69 30.30 -26.00 -3.57
CA TYR A 69 31.14 -26.74 -2.61
C TYR A 69 30.81 -28.23 -2.51
N TRP A 70 29.54 -28.61 -2.72
CA TRP A 70 29.14 -30.01 -2.77
C TRP A 70 29.65 -30.70 -4.04
N ALA A 71 29.61 -30.03 -5.19
CA ALA A 71 30.16 -30.55 -6.46
C ALA A 71 31.66 -30.85 -6.36
N ASP A 72 32.43 -30.01 -5.65
CA ASP A 72 33.87 -30.27 -5.41
C ASP A 72 34.13 -31.45 -4.47
N SER A 73 33.17 -31.83 -3.62
CA SER A 73 33.39 -32.93 -2.65
C SER A 73 33.45 -34.33 -3.30
N PHE A 74 33.12 -34.44 -4.58
CA PHE A 74 33.20 -35.68 -5.37
C PHE A 74 34.54 -35.86 -6.09
N ASP A 75 35.37 -34.82 -6.16
CA ASP A 75 36.70 -34.89 -6.76
C ASP A 75 37.73 -34.99 -5.62
N SER A 76 38.31 -36.18 -5.46
CA SER A 76 39.11 -36.57 -4.29
C SER A 76 40.51 -35.95 -4.21
N ASP A 77 40.88 -35.04 -5.12
CA ASP A 77 42.22 -34.45 -5.15
C ASP A 77 42.32 -33.24 -4.22
N GLU A 78 43.09 -33.48 -3.15
CA GLU A 78 43.77 -32.55 -2.25
C GLU A 78 43.37 -31.07 -2.27
N ARG A 79 42.73 -30.71 -1.15
CA ARG A 79 42.51 -29.37 -0.59
C ARG A 79 43.66 -28.39 -0.85
N LEU A 80 43.53 -27.57 -1.89
CA LEU A 80 44.22 -26.28 -1.94
C LEU A 80 43.67 -25.42 -0.79
N GLY A 81 44.56 -24.98 0.11
CA GLY A 81 44.29 -24.16 1.29
C GLY A 81 43.75 -22.77 0.99
N GLY A 82 42.56 -22.69 0.39
CA GLY A 82 41.78 -21.47 0.23
C GLY A 82 40.86 -21.22 1.42
N PHE A 83 40.55 -19.94 1.66
CA PHE A 83 39.56 -19.53 2.65
C PHE A 83 38.21 -20.21 2.38
N ASP A 84 37.69 -20.96 3.35
CA ASP A 84 36.41 -21.68 3.22
C ASP A 84 35.24 -20.71 3.45
N LEU A 85 34.60 -20.26 2.36
CA LEU A 85 33.46 -19.33 2.44
C LEU A 85 32.20 -19.97 3.03
N ARG A 86 32.14 -21.30 3.24
CA ARG A 86 30.95 -21.96 3.79
C ARG A 86 30.64 -21.47 5.20
N PHE A 87 31.66 -21.34 6.06
CA PHE A 87 31.47 -20.86 7.43
C PHE A 87 30.87 -19.44 7.48
N PRO A 88 31.47 -18.40 6.86
CA PRO A 88 30.87 -17.07 6.85
C PRO A 88 29.52 -17.04 6.12
N ALA A 89 29.30 -17.90 5.12
CA ALA A 89 28.00 -18.03 4.46
C ALA A 89 26.90 -18.54 5.42
N PHE A 90 27.18 -19.55 6.24
CA PHE A 90 26.20 -20.05 7.22
C PHE A 90 25.97 -19.09 8.39
N VAL A 91 27.01 -18.39 8.83
CA VAL A 91 26.88 -17.31 9.82
C VAL A 91 26.01 -16.19 9.26
N LEU A 92 26.29 -15.73 8.04
CA LEU A 92 25.49 -14.72 7.35
C LEU A 92 24.03 -15.17 7.20
N SER A 93 23.80 -16.42 6.81
CA SER A 93 22.46 -17.01 6.71
C SER A 93 21.72 -16.94 8.05
N SER A 94 22.40 -17.25 9.15
CA SER A 94 21.80 -17.21 10.49
C SER A 94 21.44 -15.77 10.91
N ILE A 95 22.33 -14.82 10.63
CA ILE A 95 22.09 -13.39 10.89
C ILE A 95 20.89 -12.88 10.08
N LEU A 96 20.84 -13.18 8.78
CA LEU A 96 19.73 -12.80 7.91
C LEU A 96 18.42 -13.44 8.35
N GLY A 97 18.43 -14.71 8.76
CA GLY A 97 17.25 -15.40 9.29
C GLY A 97 16.68 -14.71 10.53
N LEU A 98 17.54 -14.36 11.48
CA LEU A 98 17.14 -13.58 12.66
C LEU A 98 16.64 -12.18 12.30
N MET A 99 17.31 -11.51 11.35
CA MET A 99 16.88 -10.21 10.87
C MET A 99 15.47 -10.26 10.26
N PHE A 100 15.20 -11.21 9.37
CA PHE A 100 13.87 -11.38 8.78
C PHE A 100 12.81 -11.79 9.80
N LEU A 101 13.18 -12.56 10.83
CA LEU A 101 12.28 -12.87 11.94
C LEU A 101 11.87 -11.61 12.72
N LEU A 102 12.82 -10.70 12.97
CA LEU A 102 12.58 -9.44 13.69
C LEU A 102 11.81 -8.41 12.85
N ILE A 103 11.98 -8.43 11.52
CA ILE A 103 11.25 -7.54 10.61
C ILE A 103 9.74 -7.79 10.71
N PHE A 104 9.30 -9.04 10.90
CA PHE A 104 7.89 -9.38 10.99
C PHE A 104 7.10 -8.56 12.03
N PRO A 105 7.40 -8.63 13.34
CA PRO A 105 6.67 -7.88 14.36
C PRO A 105 6.87 -6.35 14.22
N LEU A 106 8.06 -5.91 13.82
CA LEU A 106 8.38 -4.49 13.66
C LEU A 106 7.57 -3.85 12.52
N HIS A 107 7.55 -4.49 11.35
CA HIS A 107 6.85 -4.00 10.18
C HIS A 107 5.34 -3.95 10.42
N LEU A 108 4.75 -4.99 11.02
CA LEU A 108 3.32 -5.03 11.33
C LEU A 108 2.92 -3.88 12.27
N ASN A 109 3.71 -3.64 13.32
CA ASN A 109 3.45 -2.57 14.28
C ASN A 109 3.54 -1.19 13.61
N ASN A 110 4.57 -0.96 12.79
CA ASN A 110 4.76 0.32 12.10
C ASN A 110 3.67 0.61 11.07
N VAL A 111 3.29 -0.38 10.27
CA VAL A 111 2.22 -0.25 9.26
C VAL A 111 0.88 0.02 9.95
N ARG A 112 0.59 -0.64 11.08
CA ARG A 112 -0.60 -0.35 11.87
C ARG A 112 -0.62 1.09 12.38
N GLN A 113 0.46 1.55 12.99
CA GLN A 113 0.54 2.92 13.51
C GLN A 113 0.44 3.97 12.39
N ALA A 114 1.07 3.72 11.23
CA ALA A 114 0.94 4.60 10.07
C ALA A 114 -0.51 4.65 9.56
N SER A 115 -1.22 3.52 9.55
CA SER A 115 -2.65 3.44 9.23
C SER A 115 -3.51 4.24 10.21
N GLU A 116 -3.29 4.08 11.52
CA GLU A 116 -3.99 4.83 12.57
C GLU A 116 -3.78 6.34 12.42
N GLN A 117 -2.55 6.78 12.14
CA GLN A 117 -2.25 8.19 11.86
C GLN A 117 -2.96 8.70 10.60
N THR A 118 -3.03 7.87 9.55
CA THR A 118 -3.69 8.23 8.28
C THR A 118 -5.21 8.35 8.49
N VAL A 119 -5.81 7.41 9.20
CA VAL A 119 -7.24 7.42 9.57
C VAL A 119 -7.56 8.66 10.42
N GLU A 120 -6.70 9.01 11.37
CA GLU A 120 -6.88 10.22 12.18
C GLU A 120 -6.82 11.49 11.32
N GLN A 121 -5.87 11.58 10.38
CA GLN A 121 -5.77 12.71 9.45
C GLN A 121 -7.00 12.81 8.54
N ILE A 122 -7.48 11.70 7.99
CA ILE A 122 -8.73 11.64 7.19
C ILE A 122 -9.91 12.15 8.03
N GLY A 123 -10.01 11.71 9.29
CA GLY A 123 -11.03 12.16 10.23
C GLY A 123 -11.00 13.68 10.45
N ARG A 124 -9.82 14.24 10.74
CA ARG A 124 -9.63 15.70 10.93
C ARG A 124 -9.95 16.48 9.65
N GLN A 125 -9.53 16.00 8.48
CA GLN A 125 -9.84 16.64 7.20
C GLN A 125 -11.33 16.68 6.92
N ALA A 126 -12.04 15.57 7.14
CA ALA A 126 -13.49 15.50 6.98
C ALA A 126 -14.22 16.44 7.96
N GLU A 127 -13.78 16.50 9.22
CA GLU A 127 -14.35 17.42 10.22
C GLU A 127 -14.15 18.89 9.86
N GLN A 128 -12.97 19.24 9.34
CA GLN A 128 -12.70 20.58 8.81
C GLN A 128 -13.60 20.91 7.61
N GLN A 129 -13.83 19.95 6.71
CA GLN A 129 -14.73 20.14 5.58
C GLN A 129 -16.19 20.31 6.03
N GLU A 130 -16.67 19.48 6.96
CA GLU A 130 -18.02 19.63 7.54
C GLU A 130 -18.18 20.99 8.23
N THR A 131 -17.16 21.46 8.95
CA THR A 131 -17.17 22.78 9.62
C THR A 131 -17.23 23.93 8.62
N ARG A 132 -16.45 23.86 7.53
CA ARG A 132 -16.48 24.87 6.46
C ARG A 132 -17.86 24.91 5.79
N LEU A 133 -18.44 23.75 5.51
CA LEU A 133 -19.78 23.63 4.94
C LEU A 133 -20.84 24.21 5.89
N GLN A 134 -20.74 23.94 7.19
CA GLN A 134 -21.63 24.51 8.19
C GLN A 134 -21.53 26.04 8.25
N ASN A 135 -20.31 26.58 8.21
CA ASN A 135 -20.09 28.03 8.20
C ASN A 135 -20.66 28.69 6.94
N GLN A 136 -20.49 28.06 5.77
CA GLN A 136 -21.10 28.51 4.52
C GLN A 136 -22.62 28.50 4.60
N LEU A 137 -23.21 27.43 5.13
CA LEU A 137 -24.65 27.34 5.31
C LEU A 137 -25.17 28.43 6.27
N SER A 138 -24.50 28.66 7.40
CA SER A 138 -24.84 29.74 8.32
C SER A 138 -24.75 31.13 7.67
N GLN A 139 -23.76 31.37 6.81
CA GLN A 139 -23.61 32.62 6.07
C GLN A 139 -24.74 32.80 5.04
N VAL A 140 -25.08 31.75 4.29
CA VAL A 140 -26.20 31.76 3.33
C VAL A 140 -27.52 31.97 4.06
N GLN A 141 -27.74 31.30 5.19
CA GLN A 141 -28.94 31.45 6.01
C GLN A 141 -29.07 32.89 6.56
N ALA A 142 -27.96 33.50 6.97
CA ALA A 142 -27.94 34.90 7.41
C ALA A 142 -28.26 35.87 6.26
N GLN A 143 -27.74 35.63 5.04
CA GLN A 143 -28.06 36.43 3.86
C GLN A 143 -29.52 36.26 3.43
N LEU A 144 -30.06 35.05 3.51
CA LEU A 144 -31.49 34.77 3.31
C LEU A 144 -32.36 35.42 4.39
N GLY A 145 -31.81 35.82 5.53
CA GLY A 145 -32.50 36.65 6.51
C GLY A 145 -32.82 38.07 5.99
N ASN A 146 -32.10 38.55 4.98
CA ASN A 146 -32.29 39.87 4.37
C ASN A 146 -33.43 39.83 3.34
N ASP A 147 -34.44 40.69 3.53
CA ASP A 147 -35.62 40.75 2.67
C ASP A 147 -35.30 41.10 1.21
N GLN A 148 -34.23 41.85 0.94
CA GLN A 148 -33.78 42.14 -0.42
C GLN A 148 -33.26 40.89 -1.15
N VAL A 149 -32.52 40.03 -0.45
CA VAL A 149 -31.95 38.80 -1.01
C VAL A 149 -33.04 37.76 -1.24
N LYS A 150 -34.00 37.65 -0.32
CA LYS A 150 -35.20 36.82 -0.50
C LYS A 150 -35.99 37.24 -1.73
N ALA A 151 -36.23 38.54 -1.90
CA ALA A 151 -36.97 39.05 -3.05
C ALA A 151 -36.26 38.76 -4.38
N GLU A 152 -34.93 38.86 -4.41
CA GLU A 152 -34.13 38.52 -5.60
C GLU A 152 -34.13 37.02 -5.90
N LEU A 153 -34.02 36.17 -4.86
CA LEU A 153 -34.11 34.72 -5.02
C LEU A 153 -35.49 34.28 -5.52
N GLU A 154 -36.57 34.86 -5.00
CA GLU A 154 -37.93 34.58 -5.45
C GLU A 154 -38.16 35.06 -6.90
N LYS A 155 -37.55 36.20 -7.29
CA LYS A 155 -37.54 36.65 -8.70
C LYS A 155 -36.82 35.66 -9.59
N GLN A 156 -35.64 35.18 -9.21
CA GLN A 156 -34.91 34.17 -9.99
C GLN A 156 -35.69 32.86 -10.11
N LYS A 157 -36.29 32.35 -9.02
CA LYS A 157 -37.15 31.16 -9.07
C LYS A 157 -38.32 31.35 -10.03
N THR A 158 -38.98 32.51 -9.96
CA THR A 158 -40.12 32.84 -10.84
C THR A 158 -39.69 32.93 -12.30
N GLN A 159 -38.53 33.53 -12.58
CA GLN A 159 -37.98 33.63 -13.93
C GLN A 159 -37.56 32.27 -14.48
N ALA A 160 -36.89 31.44 -13.68
CA ALA A 160 -36.54 30.06 -14.05
C ALA A 160 -37.80 29.24 -14.35
N LYS A 161 -38.81 29.31 -13.47
CA LYS A 161 -40.11 28.65 -13.68
C LYS A 161 -40.79 29.11 -14.97
N ALA A 162 -40.75 30.41 -15.28
CA ALA A 162 -41.31 30.94 -16.52
C ALA A 162 -40.59 30.40 -17.77
N GLN A 163 -39.25 30.34 -17.76
CA GLN A 163 -38.47 29.75 -18.85
C GLN A 163 -38.80 28.27 -19.06
N PHE A 164 -38.86 27.49 -17.98
CA PHE A 164 -39.23 26.07 -18.05
C PHE A 164 -40.67 25.87 -18.54
N ASN A 165 -41.62 26.70 -18.10
CA ASN A 165 -43.00 26.65 -18.59
C ASN A 165 -43.12 27.02 -20.08
N GLU A 166 -42.29 27.92 -20.58
CA GLU A 166 -42.26 28.27 -22.00
C GLU A 166 -41.76 27.09 -22.85
N ILE A 167 -40.72 26.39 -22.38
CA ILE A 167 -40.22 25.16 -23.02
C ILE A 167 -41.28 24.05 -22.96
N LEU A 168 -42.04 23.93 -21.87
CA LEU A 168 -43.09 22.91 -21.72
C LEU A 168 -44.33 23.18 -22.60
N LYS A 169 -44.62 24.44 -22.92
CA LYS A 169 -45.73 24.84 -23.80
C LYS A 169 -45.43 24.63 -25.28
N ASP A 170 -44.16 24.70 -25.67
CA ASP A 170 -43.70 24.53 -27.05
C ASP A 170 -43.19 23.10 -27.27
N GLU A 171 -44.04 22.27 -27.91
CA GLU A 171 -43.75 20.85 -28.09
C GLU A 171 -42.53 20.58 -29.00
N GLN A 172 -42.16 21.53 -29.88
CA GLN A 172 -40.94 21.43 -30.68
C GLN A 172 -39.70 21.78 -29.85
N LYS A 173 -39.74 22.83 -29.03
CA LYS A 173 -38.63 23.17 -28.10
C LYS A 173 -38.43 22.10 -27.03
N LEU A 174 -39.49 21.50 -26.52
CA LEU A 174 -39.39 20.42 -25.53
C LEU A 174 -38.64 19.21 -26.11
N LYS A 175 -38.99 18.78 -27.34
CA LYS A 175 -38.30 17.69 -28.04
C LYS A 175 -36.83 18.03 -28.30
N GLN A 176 -36.53 19.23 -28.80
CA GLN A 176 -35.15 19.69 -28.98
C GLN A 176 -34.34 19.70 -27.67
N THR A 177 -34.96 20.08 -26.56
CA THR A 177 -34.28 20.15 -25.25
C THR A 177 -34.03 18.75 -24.67
N LEU A 178 -34.95 17.82 -24.87
CA LEU A 178 -34.80 16.42 -24.46
C LEU A 178 -33.73 15.69 -25.29
N ASP A 179 -33.65 15.99 -26.59
CA ASP A 179 -32.69 15.41 -27.52
C ASP A 179 -31.29 16.06 -27.43
N ASN A 180 -31.18 17.24 -26.83
CA ASN A 180 -29.89 17.92 -26.66
C ASN A 180 -28.97 17.13 -25.70
N PRO A 181 -27.77 16.70 -26.12
CA PRO A 181 -26.83 15.95 -25.29
C PRO A 181 -26.23 16.78 -24.14
N ASN A 182 -26.26 18.12 -24.23
CA ASN A 182 -25.67 19.00 -23.22
C ASN A 182 -26.56 19.24 -21.99
N ILE A 183 -27.81 18.75 -21.98
CA ILE A 183 -28.71 18.91 -20.84
C ILE A 183 -28.48 17.78 -19.82
N PRO A 184 -28.24 18.10 -18.52
CA PRO A 184 -28.08 17.08 -17.48
C PRO A 184 -29.30 16.15 -17.37
N ALA A 185 -29.05 14.85 -17.23
CA ALA A 185 -30.09 13.83 -17.06
C ALA A 185 -31.18 14.16 -16.02
N PRO A 186 -30.89 14.69 -14.81
CA PRO A 186 -31.92 15.05 -13.85
C PRO A 186 -32.89 16.13 -14.37
N VAL A 187 -32.42 17.07 -15.20
CA VAL A 187 -33.28 18.11 -15.79
C VAL A 187 -34.21 17.50 -16.85
N LYS A 188 -33.72 16.55 -17.65
CA LYS A 188 -34.55 15.83 -18.65
C LYS A 188 -35.68 15.04 -17.98
N GLU A 189 -35.39 14.36 -16.89
CA GLU A 189 -36.40 13.61 -16.13
C GLU A 189 -37.46 14.52 -15.50
N VAL A 190 -37.04 15.67 -14.96
CA VAL A 190 -37.97 16.67 -14.43
C VAL A 190 -38.84 17.25 -15.54
N LEU A 191 -38.28 17.57 -16.72
CA LEU A 191 -39.05 18.07 -17.87
C LEU A 191 -40.08 17.05 -18.38
N LYS A 192 -39.73 15.76 -18.43
CA LYS A 192 -40.70 14.70 -18.77
C LYS A 192 -41.82 14.59 -17.75
N LYS A 193 -41.50 14.62 -16.45
CA LYS A 193 -42.48 14.56 -15.36
C LYS A 193 -43.34 15.82 -15.28
N ALA A 194 -42.77 16.98 -15.59
CA ALA A 194 -43.46 18.26 -15.61
C ALA A 194 -44.53 18.34 -16.71
N LYS A 195 -44.42 17.54 -17.79
CA LYS A 195 -45.44 17.42 -18.84
C LYS A 195 -46.78 16.90 -18.28
N THR A 196 -46.74 15.95 -17.35
CA THR A 196 -47.92 15.33 -16.74
C THR A 196 -48.25 15.89 -15.36
N ASN A 197 -47.28 16.43 -14.63
CA ASN A 197 -47.48 17.07 -13.34
C ASN A 197 -46.68 18.38 -13.21
N PRO A 198 -47.32 19.56 -13.35
CA PRO A 198 -46.64 20.84 -13.23
C PRO A 198 -46.02 21.08 -11.84
N GLN A 199 -46.45 20.36 -10.80
CA GLN A 199 -45.84 20.44 -9.46
C GLN A 199 -44.43 19.82 -9.40
N ALA A 200 -44.10 18.88 -10.28
CA ALA A 200 -42.77 18.24 -10.29
C ALA A 200 -41.64 19.25 -10.61
N LEU A 201 -41.96 20.29 -11.37
CA LEU A 201 -41.04 21.39 -11.65
C LEU A 201 -40.88 22.31 -10.42
N ASP A 202 -41.98 22.58 -9.71
CA ASP A 202 -41.96 23.37 -8.47
C ASP A 202 -41.16 22.68 -7.37
N ASP A 203 -41.36 21.37 -7.20
CA ASP A 203 -40.61 20.56 -6.24
C ASP A 203 -39.11 20.53 -6.58
N PHE A 204 -38.75 20.41 -7.87
CA PHE A 204 -37.35 20.41 -8.30
C PHE A 204 -36.67 21.77 -8.06
N ILE A 205 -37.33 22.87 -8.43
CA ILE A 205 -36.82 24.23 -8.20
C ILE A 205 -36.70 24.47 -6.70
N ALA A 206 -37.71 24.11 -5.90
CA ALA A 206 -37.67 24.24 -4.45
C ALA A 206 -36.55 23.40 -3.83
N GLN A 207 -36.33 22.18 -4.32
CA GLN A 207 -35.31 21.27 -3.81
C GLN A 207 -33.88 21.72 -4.18
N GLN A 208 -33.66 22.28 -5.37
CA GLN A 208 -32.37 22.87 -5.74
C GLN A 208 -32.11 24.23 -5.07
N SER A 209 -33.16 24.96 -4.71
CA SER A 209 -33.03 26.27 -4.06
C SER A 209 -32.89 26.18 -2.54
N ASP A 210 -32.99 24.98 -1.97
CA ASP A 210 -32.93 24.76 -0.53
C ASP A 210 -31.47 24.54 -0.08
N PRO A 211 -30.84 25.54 0.57
CA PRO A 211 -29.45 25.44 0.98
C PRO A 211 -29.21 24.31 2.00
N GLN A 212 -30.23 23.93 2.79
CA GLN A 212 -30.10 22.85 3.78
C GLN A 212 -30.00 21.50 3.10
N LYS A 213 -30.83 21.23 2.09
CA LYS A 213 -30.79 19.94 1.36
C LYS A 213 -29.49 19.75 0.58
N LEU A 214 -28.97 20.83 -0.03
CA LEU A 214 -27.67 20.79 -0.72
C LEU A 214 -26.52 20.54 0.26
N ALA A 215 -26.53 21.20 1.41
CA ALA A 215 -25.52 20.97 2.45
C ALA A 215 -25.62 19.55 3.03
N ASP A 216 -26.82 19.02 3.25
CA ASP A 216 -27.00 17.65 3.72
C ASP A 216 -26.46 16.62 2.70
N GLN A 217 -26.66 16.85 1.40
CA GLN A 217 -26.08 16.03 0.35
C GLN A 217 -24.55 16.09 0.35
N GLN A 218 -23.96 17.28 0.42
CA GLN A 218 -22.50 17.43 0.49
C GLN A 218 -21.93 16.82 1.76
N LYS A 219 -22.60 16.97 2.90
CA LYS A 219 -22.21 16.35 4.17
C LYS A 219 -22.22 14.83 4.09
N ARG A 220 -23.23 14.23 3.44
CA ARG A 220 -23.25 12.79 3.16
C ARG A 220 -22.08 12.37 2.28
N GLN A 221 -21.77 13.12 1.22
CA GLN A 221 -20.61 12.84 0.37
C GLN A 221 -19.28 12.91 1.14
N ILE A 222 -19.10 13.92 2.00
CA ILE A 222 -17.90 14.04 2.86
C ILE A 222 -17.78 12.81 3.77
N ARG A 223 -18.89 12.35 4.36
CA ARG A 223 -18.90 11.16 5.22
C ARG A 223 -18.64 9.87 4.46
N GLU A 224 -19.23 9.70 3.28
CA GLU A 224 -18.98 8.55 2.42
C GLU A 224 -17.51 8.53 1.95
N GLN A 225 -16.95 9.68 1.57
CA GLN A 225 -15.54 9.80 1.21
C GLN A 225 -14.63 9.47 2.39
N LYS A 226 -14.95 9.99 3.59
CA LYS A 226 -14.25 9.66 4.83
C LYS A 226 -14.27 8.14 5.08
N GLU A 227 -15.44 7.52 5.08
CA GLU A 227 -15.59 6.09 5.33
C GLU A 227 -14.82 5.24 4.30
N ASN A 228 -14.91 5.61 3.02
CA ASN A 228 -14.20 4.92 1.94
C ASN A 228 -12.68 5.08 2.07
N ALA A 229 -12.19 6.27 2.39
CA ALA A 229 -10.77 6.53 2.59
C ALA A 229 -10.22 5.82 3.84
N GLU A 230 -10.97 5.79 4.94
CA GLU A 230 -10.61 5.03 6.14
C GLU A 230 -10.54 3.53 5.86
N LYS A 231 -11.52 2.97 5.13
CA LYS A 231 -11.51 1.57 4.69
C LYS A 231 -10.29 1.27 3.82
N GLN A 232 -10.02 2.12 2.83
CA GLN A 232 -8.85 1.96 1.95
C GLN A 232 -7.53 2.00 2.74
N ALA A 233 -7.37 2.93 3.67
CA ALA A 233 -6.18 3.04 4.51
C ALA A 233 -5.96 1.79 5.38
N LYS A 234 -7.04 1.22 5.93
CA LYS A 234 -7.00 -0.04 6.71
C LYS A 234 -6.70 -1.24 5.83
N ASP A 235 -7.34 -1.33 4.66
CA ASP A 235 -7.14 -2.43 3.71
C ASP A 235 -5.71 -2.44 3.15
N GLN A 236 -5.16 -1.28 2.81
CA GLN A 236 -3.77 -1.16 2.36
C GLN A 236 -2.80 -1.59 3.45
N ALA A 237 -3.03 -1.16 4.69
CA ALA A 237 -2.22 -1.57 5.84
C ALA A 237 -2.28 -3.08 6.06
N TRP A 238 -3.47 -3.69 5.96
CA TRP A 238 -3.63 -5.13 6.09
C TRP A 238 -2.94 -5.90 4.97
N LYS A 239 -3.14 -5.49 3.71
CA LYS A 239 -2.51 -6.11 2.54
C LYS A 239 -0.98 -6.01 2.59
N SER A 240 -0.45 -4.83 2.93
CA SER A 240 0.99 -4.60 3.08
C SER A 240 1.57 -5.43 4.22
N GLY A 241 0.94 -5.35 5.40
CA GLY A 241 1.39 -6.04 6.61
C GLY A 241 1.40 -7.56 6.44
N LEU A 242 0.37 -8.14 5.83
CA LEU A 242 0.32 -9.58 5.55
C LEU A 242 1.32 -10.00 4.48
N ARG A 243 1.40 -9.30 3.35
CA ARG A 243 2.29 -9.69 2.25
C ARG A 243 3.74 -9.70 2.71
N ILE A 244 4.21 -8.57 3.25
CA ILE A 244 5.61 -8.41 3.67
C ILE A 244 5.86 -9.25 4.92
N GLY A 245 4.89 -9.34 5.83
CA GLY A 245 4.99 -10.16 7.03
C GLY A 245 5.16 -11.64 6.69
N MET A 246 4.30 -12.22 5.85
CA MET A 246 4.42 -13.62 5.43
C MET A 246 5.70 -13.89 4.65
N SER A 247 6.07 -13.00 3.72
CA SER A 247 7.33 -13.14 2.99
C SER A 247 8.53 -13.13 3.94
N SER A 248 8.57 -12.23 4.94
CA SER A 248 9.66 -12.19 5.92
C SER A 248 9.76 -13.47 6.75
N LEU A 249 8.63 -14.07 7.14
CA LEU A 249 8.61 -15.34 7.86
C LEU A 249 9.11 -16.51 7.00
N LEU A 250 8.69 -16.58 5.74
CA LEU A 250 9.16 -17.61 4.80
C LEU A 250 10.67 -17.50 4.56
N LEU A 251 11.17 -16.28 4.35
CA LEU A 251 12.60 -16.04 4.22
C LEU A 251 13.33 -16.46 5.49
N SER A 252 12.86 -16.04 6.66
CA SER A 252 13.42 -16.40 7.96
C SER A 252 13.58 -17.91 8.12
N ILE A 253 12.53 -18.69 7.82
CA ILE A 253 12.57 -20.15 7.87
C ILE A 253 13.67 -20.71 6.96
N GLY A 254 13.73 -20.27 5.70
CA GLY A 254 14.74 -20.76 4.75
C GLY A 254 16.17 -20.45 5.22
N TYR A 255 16.42 -19.23 5.69
CA TYR A 255 17.72 -18.80 6.18
C TYR A 255 18.14 -19.50 7.49
N ILE A 256 17.21 -19.72 8.41
CA ILE A 256 17.46 -20.47 9.64
C ILE A 256 17.80 -21.92 9.30
N ILE A 257 17.07 -22.57 8.39
CA ILE A 257 17.38 -23.94 7.96
C ILE A 257 18.79 -24.02 7.36
N ILE A 258 19.14 -23.13 6.43
CA ILE A 258 20.46 -23.13 5.78
C ILE A 258 21.56 -22.87 6.81
N GLY A 259 21.38 -21.87 7.68
CA GLY A 259 22.38 -21.50 8.68
C GLY A 259 22.58 -22.59 9.73
N TRP A 260 21.49 -23.11 10.29
CA TRP A 260 21.52 -24.14 11.33
C TRP A 260 22.09 -25.47 10.84
N THR A 261 21.65 -25.94 9.66
CA THR A 261 22.13 -27.20 9.09
C THR A 261 23.61 -27.12 8.71
N GLY A 262 24.03 -25.99 8.13
CA GLY A 262 25.43 -25.74 7.78
C GLY A 262 26.37 -25.67 8.98
N LEU A 263 26.01 -24.88 10.01
CA LEU A 263 26.84 -24.74 11.22
C LEU A 263 26.95 -26.04 12.02
N ARG A 264 25.87 -26.83 12.10
CA ARG A 264 25.90 -28.16 12.72
C ARG A 264 26.77 -29.14 11.94
N GLY A 265 26.65 -29.17 10.61
CA GLY A 265 27.47 -30.02 9.76
C GLY A 265 28.97 -29.73 9.84
N MET A 266 29.36 -28.52 10.26
CA MET A 266 30.74 -28.11 10.48
C MET A 266 31.26 -28.36 11.91
N GLY A 267 30.45 -28.92 12.83
CA GLY A 267 30.86 -29.27 14.19
C GLY A 267 30.94 -28.09 15.18
N VAL A 268 30.46 -26.90 14.81
CA VAL A 268 30.51 -25.68 15.64
C VAL A 268 29.70 -25.82 16.94
N THR A 269 28.70 -26.71 16.97
CA THR A 269 27.85 -26.95 18.15
C THR A 269 28.36 -28.04 19.10
N GLN A 270 29.57 -28.61 18.86
CA GLN A 270 30.10 -29.76 19.64
C GLN A 270 31.20 -29.37 20.65
N SER A 271 31.22 -28.12 21.10
CA SER A 271 32.18 -27.60 22.08
C SER A 271 31.53 -27.25 23.43
N SER A 272 30.84 -28.19 24.08
CA SER A 272 30.46 -28.05 25.50
C SER A 272 29.99 -29.36 26.15
N ALA A 273 30.60 -30.50 25.83
CA ALA A 273 30.43 -31.74 26.58
C ALA A 273 31.78 -32.19 27.16
N LEU A 274 32.07 -31.65 28.35
CA LEU A 274 32.83 -32.26 29.44
C LEU A 274 33.98 -33.20 29.04
N LYS A 275 35.18 -32.65 28.89
CA LYS A 275 36.41 -33.41 29.11
C LYS A 275 36.66 -33.48 30.63
N THR A 276 35.89 -34.32 31.32
CA THR A 276 36.20 -34.73 32.69
C THR A 276 37.00 -36.03 32.62
N THR A 277 38.29 -35.91 32.31
CA THR A 277 39.26 -36.95 32.69
C THR A 277 39.62 -36.72 34.14
N ALA A 278 39.05 -37.54 35.03
CA ALA A 278 39.52 -37.73 36.38
C ALA A 278 39.24 -39.18 36.81
N ARG A 279 40.18 -40.08 36.52
CA ARG A 279 40.87 -40.97 37.46
C ARG A 279 41.78 -41.94 36.72
#